data_AF-A0AAN6D9I6-F1
#
_entry.id   AF-A0AAN6D9I6-F1
#
_cell.length_a   1.000
_cell.length_b   1.000
_cell.length_c   1.000
_cell.angle_alpha   90.00
_cell.angle_beta   90.00
_cell.angle_gamma   90.00
#
_symmetry.space_group_name_H-M   'P 1'
#
loop_
_entity.id
_entity.type
_entity.pdbx_description
1 polymer ?
#
loop_
_entity_poly.entity_id
_entity_poly.type
_entity_poly.pdbx_seq_one_letter_code
_entity_poly.pdbx_strand_id
1 'polypeptide(L)'
;MNSTITLVVTLVVAFVFIAYFLGDDAGVTDEMVARVAQIAPHLPPSVIRRDLERTRSVHVTIDNYLNGLLAAHETGESQCIGSQPIKKQDRKPAQFEGLDFEQKKREMVLRARQRLNLG
;
A
#
# COMPACT_ATOMS: atom_id res chain seq x y z
N MET A 1 52.51 -11.77 22.19
CA MET A 1 51.29 -11.27 22.88
C MET A 1 50.38 -10.48 21.93
N ASN A 2 50.93 -9.70 21.00
CA ASN A 2 50.16 -8.88 20.06
C ASN A 2 49.32 -9.70 19.05
N SER A 3 49.80 -10.88 18.63
CA SER A 3 49.11 -11.74 17.64
C SER A 3 47.80 -12.34 18.18
N THR A 4 47.82 -12.88 19.41
CA THR A 4 46.64 -13.46 20.06
C THR A 4 45.56 -12.41 20.33
N ILE A 5 45.95 -11.23 20.81
CA ILE A 5 45.03 -10.12 21.07
C ILE A 5 44.37 -9.67 19.76
N THR A 6 45.15 -9.55 18.69
CA THR A 6 44.63 -9.16 17.37
C THR A 6 43.58 -10.16 16.89
N LEU A 7 43.86 -11.47 16.97
CA LEU A 7 42.90 -12.51 16.59
C LEU A 7 41.61 -12.43 17.39
N VAL A 8 41.70 -12.32 18.73
CA VAL A 8 40.54 -12.20 19.61
C VAL A 8 39.73 -10.95 19.28
N VAL A 9 40.38 -9.80 19.10
CA VAL A 9 39.70 -8.54 18.74
C VAL A 9 39.00 -8.66 17.39
N THR A 10 39.66 -9.22 16.36
CA THR A 10 39.02 -9.45 15.06
C THR A 10 37.83 -10.40 15.16
N LEU A 11 37.91 -11.44 15.98
CA LEU A 11 36.82 -12.40 16.16
C LEU A 11 35.63 -11.77 16.87
N VAL A 12 35.88 -10.96 17.91
CA VAL A 12 34.85 -10.20 18.62
C VAL A 12 34.19 -9.18 17.69
N VAL A 13 34.97 -8.42 16.93
CA VAL A 13 34.43 -7.43 15.98
C VAL A 13 33.63 -8.12 14.87
N ALA A 14 34.15 -9.21 14.30
CA ALA A 14 33.43 -9.99 13.30
C ALA A 14 32.13 -10.59 13.87
N PHE A 15 32.15 -11.10 15.10
CA PHE A 15 30.97 -11.63 15.77
C PHE A 15 29.92 -10.54 16.02
N VAL A 16 30.33 -9.36 16.49
CA VAL A 16 29.43 -8.21 16.66
C VAL A 16 28.86 -7.78 15.30
N PHE A 17 29.66 -7.76 14.25
CA PHE A 17 29.21 -7.42 12.90
C PHE A 17 28.21 -8.45 12.36
N ILE A 18 28.48 -9.75 12.55
CA ILE A 18 27.57 -10.85 12.19
C ILE A 18 26.28 -10.77 13.03
N ALA A 19 26.36 -10.57 14.34
CA ALA A 19 25.20 -10.45 15.21
C ALA A 19 24.36 -9.20 14.91
N TYR A 20 25.01 -8.10 14.52
CA TYR A 20 24.34 -6.90 14.04
C TYR A 20 23.64 -7.16 12.69
N PHE A 21 24.31 -7.86 11.78
CA PHE A 21 23.79 -8.14 10.45
C PHE A 21 22.67 -9.20 10.45
N LEU A 22 22.79 -10.24 11.28
CA LEU A 22 21.75 -11.27 11.47
C LEU A 22 20.63 -10.82 12.42
N GLY A 23 20.86 -9.78 13.23
CA GLY A 23 19.90 -9.24 14.18
C GLY A 23 18.79 -8.40 13.54
N ASP A 24 18.95 -8.04 12.26
CA ASP A 24 17.98 -7.25 11.47
C ASP A 24 17.03 -8.14 10.62
N ASP A 25 17.23 -9.46 10.61
CA ASP A 25 16.42 -10.42 9.84
C ASP A 25 15.12 -10.86 10.54
N ALA A 26 14.83 -10.31 11.72
CA ALA A 26 13.50 -10.44 12.32
C ALA A 26 12.57 -9.45 11.61
N GLY A 27 11.70 -9.96 10.74
CA GLY A 27 10.71 -9.16 10.01
C GLY A 27 9.91 -8.18 10.90
N VAL A 28 9.15 -7.28 10.28
CA VAL A 28 8.48 -6.14 10.94
C VAL A 28 8.05 -6.43 12.38
N THR A 29 8.77 -5.84 13.32
CA THR A 29 8.51 -6.03 14.74
C THR A 29 7.31 -5.20 15.18
N ASP A 30 6.63 -5.63 16.23
CA ASP A 30 5.51 -4.88 16.80
C ASP A 30 5.96 -3.50 17.32
N GLU A 31 7.24 -3.38 17.72
CA GLU A 31 7.85 -2.11 18.11
C GLU A 31 7.93 -1.12 16.94
N MET A 32 8.29 -1.57 15.74
CA MET A 32 8.32 -0.71 14.55
C MET A 32 6.93 -0.15 14.25
N VAL A 33 5.90 -0.98 14.39
CA VAL A 33 4.50 -0.59 14.21
C VAL A 33 4.07 0.41 15.28
N ALA A 34 4.42 0.14 16.54
CA ALA A 34 4.09 1.02 17.67
C ALA A 34 4.73 2.41 17.51
N ARG A 35 5.97 2.50 17.02
CA ARG A 35 6.63 3.79 16.76
C ARG A 35 5.92 4.60 15.68
N VAL A 36 5.52 3.96 14.57
CA VAL A 36 4.75 4.65 13.52
C VAL A 36 3.37 5.05 14.05
N ALA A 37 2.69 4.20 14.81
CA ALA A 37 1.37 4.46 15.37
C ALA A 37 1.34 5.64 16.36
N GLN A 38 2.45 5.94 17.05
CA GLN A 38 2.56 7.13 17.90
C GLN A 38 2.53 8.43 17.08
N ILE A 39 3.06 8.42 15.86
CA ILE A 39 3.13 9.60 14.98
C ILE A 39 1.90 9.69 14.08
N ALA A 40 1.37 8.54 13.68
CA ALA A 40 0.20 8.37 12.82
C ALA A 40 -0.91 7.60 13.54
N PRO A 41 -1.54 8.16 14.59
CA PRO A 41 -2.54 7.45 15.40
C PRO A 41 -3.82 7.13 14.63
N HIS A 42 -4.10 7.85 13.54
CA HIS A 42 -5.27 7.62 12.68
C HIS A 42 -5.06 6.48 11.68
N LEU A 43 -3.84 5.94 11.60
CA LEU A 43 -3.48 4.94 10.59
C LEU A 43 -3.66 3.52 11.15
N PRO A 44 -4.35 2.61 10.43
CA PRO A 44 -4.54 1.25 10.90
C PRO A 44 -3.19 0.53 11.07
N PRO A 45 -3.00 -0.25 12.15
CA PRO A 45 -1.78 -1.05 12.35
C PRO A 45 -1.50 -2.03 11.20
N SER A 46 -2.55 -2.50 10.51
CA SER A 46 -2.44 -3.37 9.34
C SER A 46 -1.83 -2.68 8.13
N VAL A 47 -2.12 -1.40 7.92
CA VAL A 47 -1.54 -0.58 6.84
C VAL A 47 -0.09 -0.24 7.16
N ILE A 48 0.17 0.14 8.42
CA ILE A 48 1.51 0.39 8.94
C ILE A 48 2.39 -0.85 8.75
N ARG A 49 1.92 -2.03 9.17
CA ARG A 49 2.65 -3.30 9.00
C ARG A 49 2.99 -3.58 7.54
N ARG A 50 2.02 -3.44 6.65
CA ARG A 50 2.22 -3.68 5.21
C ARG A 50 3.28 -2.75 4.62
N ASP A 51 3.26 -1.46 4.99
CA ASP A 51 4.24 -0.52 4.47
C ASP A 51 5.63 -0.73 5.09
N LEU A 52 5.70 -1.07 6.37
CA LEU A 52 6.94 -1.50 7.03
C LEU A 52 7.51 -2.78 6.41
N GLU A 53 6.68 -3.72 5.98
CA GLU A 53 7.13 -4.94 5.30
C GLU A 53 7.75 -4.62 3.94
N ARG A 54 7.23 -3.59 3.27
CA ARG A 54 7.70 -3.12 1.96
C ARG A 54 8.97 -2.27 2.07
N THR A 55 8.98 -1.32 3.01
CA THR A 55 10.05 -0.31 3.15
C THR A 55 11.16 -0.78 4.08
N ARG A 56 10.87 -1.73 4.97
CA ARG A 56 11.73 -2.17 6.08
C ARG A 56 12.25 -1.02 6.94
N SER A 57 11.54 0.11 6.94
CA SER A 57 11.99 1.31 7.62
C SER A 57 10.82 2.11 8.17
N VAL A 58 10.89 2.34 9.48
CA VAL A 58 9.97 3.21 10.22
C VAL A 58 9.98 4.62 9.64
N HIS A 59 11.15 5.16 9.33
CA HIS A 59 11.28 6.54 8.82
C HIS A 59 10.62 6.70 7.46
N VAL A 60 10.90 5.79 6.52
CA VAL A 60 10.28 5.81 5.18
C VAL A 60 8.77 5.66 5.28
N THR A 61 8.29 4.81 6.19
CA THR A 61 6.85 4.66 6.45
C THR A 61 6.22 5.96 6.98
N ILE A 62 6.91 6.67 7.87
CA ILE A 62 6.44 7.98 8.36
C ILE A 62 6.43 9.01 7.25
N ASP A 63 7.47 9.08 6.43
CA ASP A 63 7.52 9.97 5.27
C ASP A 63 6.38 9.68 4.29
N ASN A 64 6.11 8.40 4.01
CA ASN A 64 4.97 8.00 3.18
C ASN A 64 3.63 8.45 3.77
N TYR A 65 3.48 8.40 5.09
CA TYR A 65 2.30 8.90 5.78
C TYR A 65 2.17 10.43 5.66
N LEU A 66 3.25 11.17 5.92
CA LEU A 66 3.27 12.63 5.82
C LEU A 66 3.02 13.12 4.38
N ASN A 67 3.49 12.37 3.39
CA ASN A 67 3.25 12.62 1.97
C ASN A 67 1.84 12.18 1.50
N GLY A 68 1.01 11.62 2.38
CA GLY A 68 -0.34 11.14 2.05
C GLY A 68 -0.38 9.85 1.23
N LEU A 69 0.75 9.15 1.09
CA LEU A 69 0.87 7.89 0.37
C LEU A 69 0.26 6.72 1.18
N LEU A 70 0.26 6.85 2.51
CA LEU A 70 -0.46 5.98 3.44
C LEU A 70 -1.73 6.68 3.90
N ALA A 71 -2.66 6.93 2.98
CA ALA A 71 -4.01 7.27 3.37
C ALA A 71 -4.71 5.98 3.82
N ALA A 72 -5.07 5.90 5.11
CA ALA A 72 -6.18 5.05 5.48
C ALA A 72 -7.35 5.46 4.59
N HIS A 73 -7.98 4.50 3.93
CA HIS A 73 -9.30 4.70 3.35
C HIS A 73 -10.10 5.49 4.39
N GLU A 74 -10.43 6.75 4.07
CA GLU A 74 -11.26 7.57 4.93
C GLU A 74 -12.53 6.75 5.16
N THR A 75 -12.66 6.20 6.36
CA THR A 75 -13.94 5.74 6.84
C THR A 75 -14.67 7.02 7.18
N GLY A 76 -15.13 7.70 6.12
CA GLY A 76 -16.32 8.49 6.22
C GLY A 76 -17.38 7.58 6.78
N GLU A 77 -17.97 8.02 7.87
CA GLU A 77 -19.19 7.49 8.42
C GLU A 77 -20.23 7.35 7.29
N SER A 78 -20.40 6.16 6.72
CA SER A 78 -21.69 5.78 6.13
C SER A 78 -22.45 5.06 7.22
N GLN A 79 -22.94 5.91 8.13
CA GLN A 79 -24.03 5.67 9.03
C GLN A 79 -25.03 4.67 8.42
N CYS A 80 -25.30 3.59 9.15
CA CYS A 80 -26.53 2.84 8.97
C CYS A 80 -27.72 3.77 9.25
N ILE A 81 -28.17 4.50 8.24
CA ILE A 81 -29.53 5.02 8.19
C ILE A 81 -30.21 4.30 7.04
N GLY A 82 -31.14 3.43 7.41
CA GLY A 82 -31.88 2.62 6.47
C GLY A 82 -32.56 3.47 5.40
N SER A 83 -32.55 2.96 4.17
CA SER A 83 -33.58 3.18 3.18
C SER A 83 -33.45 2.11 2.10
N GLN A 84 -34.22 1.04 2.31
CA GLN A 84 -34.97 0.28 1.29
C GLN A 84 -34.26 -0.28 0.04
N PRO A 85 -34.74 -1.44 -0.47
CA PRO A 85 -34.23 -2.04 -1.70
C PRO A 85 -34.50 -1.11 -2.87
N ILE A 86 -33.46 -0.71 -3.60
CA ILE A 86 -33.61 0.06 -4.85
C ILE A 86 -34.33 -0.85 -5.85
N LYS A 87 -35.65 -0.63 -5.95
CA LYS A 87 -36.50 -1.13 -7.02
C LYS A 87 -35.98 -0.63 -8.36
N LYS A 88 -35.91 -1.57 -9.31
CA LYS A 88 -35.94 -1.39 -10.76
C LYS A 88 -36.43 0.00 -11.19
N GLN A 89 -35.51 0.85 -11.66
CA GLN A 89 -35.88 1.98 -12.49
C GLN A 89 -35.27 1.78 -13.88
N ASP A 90 -36.17 1.36 -14.76
CA ASP A 90 -36.04 1.32 -16.21
C ASP A 90 -35.45 2.64 -16.74
N ARG A 91 -34.20 2.60 -17.21
CA ARG A 91 -33.67 3.44 -18.30
C ARG A 91 -32.30 2.94 -18.76
N LYS A 92 -32.36 2.15 -19.84
CA LYS A 92 -31.35 1.84 -20.88
C LYS A 92 -29.91 1.50 -20.40
N PRO A 93 -29.45 0.24 -20.56
CA PRO A 93 -28.14 -0.18 -20.08
C PRO A 93 -27.01 0.56 -20.82
N ALA A 94 -26.16 1.26 -20.08
CA ALA A 94 -24.88 1.71 -20.57
C ALA A 94 -23.98 0.46 -20.73
N GLN A 95 -24.01 -0.09 -21.93
CA GLN A 95 -23.43 -1.36 -22.36
C GLN A 95 -21.89 -1.28 -22.47
N PHE A 96 -21.19 -0.94 -21.39
CA PHE A 96 -19.72 -0.84 -21.38
C PHE A 96 -19.07 -1.29 -20.06
N GLU A 97 -19.71 -2.18 -19.31
CA GLU A 97 -19.01 -2.87 -18.22
C GLU A 97 -18.33 -4.13 -18.78
N GLY A 98 -16.99 -4.10 -18.85
CA GLY A 98 -16.16 -5.29 -19.13
C GLY A 98 -15.31 -5.28 -20.41
N LEU A 99 -15.21 -4.16 -21.14
CA LEU A 99 -14.44 -4.10 -22.40
C LEU A 99 -13.11 -3.37 -22.22
N ASP A 100 -12.01 -4.00 -22.63
CA ASP A 100 -10.65 -3.42 -22.64
C ASP A 100 -10.60 -2.12 -23.46
N PHE A 101 -9.67 -1.22 -23.11
CA PHE A 101 -9.59 0.13 -23.67
C PHE A 101 -9.56 0.14 -25.21
N GLU A 102 -8.88 -0.84 -25.82
CA GLU A 102 -8.84 -0.99 -27.27
C GLU A 102 -10.18 -1.39 -27.88
N GLN A 103 -10.94 -2.23 -27.18
CA GLN A 103 -12.26 -2.68 -27.61
C GLN A 103 -13.29 -1.55 -27.45
N LYS A 104 -13.20 -0.77 -26.36
CA LYS A 104 -13.98 0.45 -26.15
C LYS A 104 -13.68 1.51 -27.22
N LYS A 105 -12.41 1.70 -27.57
CA LYS A 105 -11.99 2.61 -28.64
C LYS A 105 -12.56 2.19 -30.00
N ARG A 106 -12.48 0.89 -30.34
CA ARG A 106 -13.05 0.36 -31.59
C ARG A 106 -14.55 0.61 -31.68
N GLU A 107 -15.29 0.36 -30.60
CA GLU A 107 -16.74 0.59 -30.60
C GLU A 107 -17.09 2.07 -30.77
N MET A 108 -16.37 2.96 -30.07
CA MET A 108 -16.60 4.40 -30.17
C MET A 108 -16.35 4.91 -31.60
N VAL A 109 -15.28 4.44 -32.25
CA VAL A 109 -14.97 4.80 -33.65
C VAL A 109 -16.05 4.29 -34.62
N LEU A 110 -16.55 3.07 -34.43
CA LEU A 110 -17.60 2.52 -35.29
C LEU A 110 -18.89 3.35 -35.18
N ARG A 111 -19.31 3.68 -33.94
CA ARG A 111 -20.50 4.51 -33.70
C ARG A 111 -20.35 5.93 -34.25
N ALA A 112 -19.16 6.52 -34.15
CA ALA A 112 -18.89 7.84 -34.71
C ALA A 112 -19.06 7.85 -36.24
N ARG A 113 -18.57 6.81 -36.93
CA ARG A 113 -18.75 6.66 -38.39
C ARG A 113 -20.21 6.47 -38.78
N GLN A 114 -20.98 5.70 -38.03
CA GLN A 114 -22.41 5.49 -38.32
C GLN A 114 -23.23 6.77 -38.22
N ARG A 115 -22.88 7.68 -37.30
CA ARG A 115 -23.54 8.99 -37.18
C ARG A 115 -23.31 9.91 -38.39
N LEU A 116 -22.23 9.73 -39.12
CA LEU A 116 -21.92 10.54 -40.30
C LEU A 116 -22.60 10.04 -41.59
N ASN A 117 -23.12 8.81 -41.60
CA ASN A 117 -23.75 8.20 -42.78
C ASN A 117 -25.29 8.31 -42.77
N LEU A 118 -25.87 9.06 -41.81
CA LEU A 118 -27.28 9.43 -41.76
C LEU A 118 -27.43 10.96 -41.60
N GLY A 119 -26.93 11.67 -42.61
CA GLY A 119 -27.22 13.08 -42.88
C GLY A 119 -27.52 13.23 -44.37
#